data_AF-A0A809XV84-F1
#
_entry.id   AF-A0A809XV84-F1
#
_cell.length_a   1.000
_cell.length_b   1.000
_cell.length_c   1.000
_cell.angle_alpha   90.00
_cell.angle_beta   90.00
_cell.angle_gamma   90.00
#
_symmetry.space_group_name_H-M   'P 1'
#
loop_
_entity.id
_entity.type
_entity.pdbx_description
1 polymer ?
#
loop_
_entity_poly.entity_id
_entity_poly.type
_entity_poly.pdbx_seq_one_letter_code
_entity_poly.pdbx_strand_id
1 'polypeptide(L)'
;MGASAGGLASTNFACGPNANAFGLVSANFAAGVNSDASGDASSNFAAGVNASATGDNSNNVAIGNGASAAGDSGTSVATGFGANAAGIGGKNVATGDHANASGNNGTNIAIGVNAAANGNNLSNTAVGSNSIATGTNSSAFGANAHAFGSQSSAFGLGNTANGGNSAALGTNNTATGNNSAAVGSTNAVNGDGSGALGSGNAINGTNYAAVGSNNVVAGNNGAVVGSGNGVTGDNTAAFGSSIGIAGGNNAAVGSFSTVTGSNSAAVGSFNNVSGNNSGAFGTGQNVRGNGTFAIGDPNIVNGNNSLVFGDNNTVNGSNVAGRGDNIQLVGSNNTIAATSSAAGSSVFGSGNTVNATNAVVMGNNSTVSGASSVAIGNGTGATGINTIAMGTGAGANFDNSVAIGSGATTTRSNQVAVGTASSTYTMSGITSAASKAAQSGPTQLVTSDAAGNLATTSLAGLGLASAGDINGINSQLAALNGRVDNLTRESRGGVALALAASSLQFDPRPGKISVSGGFGNFQGQSGLAVGLGYSYSDAMRFNAAFTAAQQGAIGVRAGASWTLN
;
A
#
# COMPACT_ATOMS: atom_id res chain seq x y z
N MET A 1 90.87 22.80 32.42
CA MET A 1 89.67 23.58 32.05
C MET A 1 89.96 24.49 30.84
N GLY A 2 90.64 23.97 29.83
CA GLY A 2 90.93 24.74 28.60
C GLY A 2 89.92 24.40 27.52
N ALA A 3 89.66 25.34 26.61
CA ALA A 3 89.08 25.02 25.32
C ALA A 3 90.17 24.37 24.43
N SER A 4 89.81 23.37 23.64
CA SER A 4 90.69 22.67 22.71
C SER A 4 90.17 22.81 21.30
N ALA A 5 90.95 23.45 20.43
CA ALA A 5 90.69 23.51 19.00
C ALA A 5 91.90 22.91 18.26
N GLY A 6 91.70 21.91 17.39
CA GLY A 6 92.81 21.23 16.73
C GLY A 6 92.43 20.41 15.50
N GLY A 7 93.43 20.01 14.73
CA GLY A 7 93.25 19.27 13.48
C GLY A 7 94.17 19.81 12.38
N LEU A 8 94.77 18.92 11.59
CA LEU A 8 95.64 19.32 10.49
C LEU A 8 94.83 20.04 9.41
N ALA A 9 95.37 21.13 8.86
CA ALA A 9 94.72 21.94 7.81
C ALA A 9 93.28 22.38 8.15
N SER A 10 93.00 22.70 9.43
CA SER A 10 91.68 23.10 9.92
C SER A 10 91.63 24.57 10.37
N THR A 11 90.41 25.11 10.46
CA THR A 11 90.10 26.44 11.01
C THR A 11 89.15 26.34 12.19
N ASN A 12 89.36 25.36 13.06
CA ASN A 12 88.48 25.05 14.19
C ASN A 12 88.51 26.16 15.26
N PHE A 13 87.37 26.43 15.89
CA PHE A 13 87.23 27.41 16.96
C PHE A 13 86.56 26.77 18.18
N ALA A 14 87.20 26.90 19.35
CA ALA A 14 86.65 26.44 20.62
C ALA A 14 86.71 27.57 21.67
N CYS A 15 85.59 27.83 22.35
CA CYS A 15 85.50 28.83 23.41
C CYS A 15 84.64 28.33 24.57
N GLY A 16 85.18 28.40 25.80
CA GLY A 16 84.51 27.97 27.03
C GLY A 16 85.21 26.80 27.73
N PRO A 17 84.90 26.54 29.01
CA PRO A 17 85.51 25.45 29.76
C PRO A 17 85.25 24.08 29.12
N ASN A 18 86.32 23.36 28.78
CA ASN A 18 86.28 22.03 28.14
C ASN A 18 85.52 22.00 26.81
N ALA A 19 85.39 23.14 26.11
CA ALA A 19 84.90 23.13 24.74
C ALA A 19 85.90 22.41 23.82
N ASN A 20 85.42 21.55 22.93
CA ASN A 20 86.23 20.78 22.00
C ASN A 20 85.79 21.06 20.56
N ALA A 21 86.72 21.47 19.71
CA ALA A 21 86.51 21.60 18.27
C ALA A 21 87.63 20.88 17.51
N PHE A 22 87.36 19.71 16.91
CA PHE A 22 88.43 18.86 16.35
C PHE A 22 88.09 18.20 15.01
N GLY A 23 89.10 18.05 14.14
CA GLY A 23 88.99 17.26 12.89
C GLY A 23 90.03 17.65 11.83
N LEU A 24 90.43 16.71 10.99
CA LEU A 24 91.28 16.95 9.81
C LEU A 24 90.50 17.75 8.75
N VAL A 25 91.09 18.78 8.14
CA VAL A 25 90.49 19.56 7.04
C VAL A 25 89.07 20.05 7.39
N SER A 26 88.91 20.66 8.56
CA SER A 26 87.59 21.01 9.13
C SER A 26 87.47 22.48 9.52
N ALA A 27 86.23 22.94 9.73
CA ALA A 27 85.86 24.28 10.18
C ALA A 27 84.82 24.20 11.31
N ASN A 28 85.10 23.40 12.33
CA ASN A 28 84.22 23.15 13.47
C ASN A 28 84.22 24.32 14.46
N PHE A 29 83.05 24.64 15.02
CA PHE A 29 82.85 25.73 15.98
C PHE A 29 82.18 25.20 17.26
N ALA A 30 82.85 25.28 18.40
CA ALA A 30 82.33 24.89 19.71
C ALA A 30 82.35 26.08 20.68
N ALA A 31 81.19 26.49 21.19
CA ALA A 31 81.07 27.57 22.15
C ALA A 31 80.17 27.19 23.33
N GLY A 32 80.74 27.06 24.53
CA GLY A 32 80.01 26.70 25.74
C GLY A 32 80.82 25.84 26.70
N VAL A 33 80.23 25.53 27.86
CA VAL A 33 80.83 24.58 28.81
C VAL A 33 80.62 23.16 28.27
N ASN A 34 81.70 22.39 28.11
CA ASN A 34 81.69 21.03 27.56
C ASN A 34 81.01 20.89 26.18
N SER A 35 80.98 21.95 25.37
CA SER A 35 80.45 21.86 24.00
C SER A 35 81.43 21.08 23.11
N ASP A 36 80.95 20.18 22.25
CA ASP A 36 81.78 19.40 21.33
C ASP A 36 81.32 19.62 19.87
N ALA A 37 82.25 20.06 19.01
CA ALA A 37 82.05 20.14 17.57
C ALA A 37 83.17 19.35 16.87
N SER A 38 82.92 18.11 16.46
CA SER A 38 84.00 17.20 16.03
C SER A 38 83.70 16.39 14.77
N GLY A 39 84.76 16.06 14.02
CA GLY A 39 84.73 15.18 12.84
C GLY A 39 85.65 15.66 11.71
N ASP A 40 86.17 14.74 10.92
CA ASP A 40 87.04 15.05 9.78
C ASP A 40 86.24 15.60 8.60
N ALA A 41 86.83 16.48 7.79
CA ALA A 41 86.19 17.12 6.63
C ALA A 41 84.83 17.80 6.92
N SER A 42 84.64 18.31 8.14
CA SER A 42 83.34 18.78 8.63
C SER A 42 83.30 20.29 8.91
N SER A 43 82.08 20.85 8.98
CA SER A 43 81.80 22.21 9.46
C SER A 43 80.67 22.18 10.51
N ASN A 44 80.90 21.44 11.58
CA ASN A 44 79.95 21.25 12.67
C ASN A 44 79.93 22.48 13.61
N PHE A 45 78.75 22.85 14.11
CA PHE A 45 78.54 24.00 14.97
C PHE A 45 77.82 23.59 16.27
N ALA A 46 78.50 23.68 17.42
CA ALA A 46 77.94 23.42 18.74
C ALA A 46 77.97 24.68 19.61
N ALA A 47 76.81 25.17 20.06
CA ALA A 47 76.71 26.34 20.92
C ALA A 47 75.76 26.08 22.11
N GLY A 48 76.29 26.11 23.34
CA GLY A 48 75.54 25.85 24.56
C GLY A 48 76.27 24.93 25.53
N VAL A 49 75.76 24.81 26.75
CA VAL A 49 76.33 23.90 27.75
C VAL A 49 76.03 22.46 27.35
N ASN A 50 77.06 21.61 27.23
CA ASN A 50 76.95 20.23 26.76
C ASN A 50 76.33 20.08 25.35
N ALA A 51 76.39 21.12 24.50
CA ALA A 51 75.94 21.00 23.11
C ALA A 51 76.93 20.14 22.30
N SER A 52 76.45 19.23 21.46
CA SER A 52 77.28 18.26 20.72
C SER A 52 76.89 18.26 19.24
N ALA A 53 77.80 18.64 18.35
CA ALA A 53 77.63 18.57 16.90
C ALA A 53 78.75 17.72 16.29
N THR A 54 78.48 16.45 15.95
CA THR A 54 79.54 15.47 15.63
C THR A 54 79.29 14.69 14.36
N GLY A 55 80.36 14.36 13.63
CA GLY A 55 80.32 13.49 12.45
C GLY A 55 81.37 13.88 11.40
N ASP A 56 81.85 12.89 10.66
CA ASP A 56 82.79 13.12 9.56
C ASP A 56 82.02 13.58 8.30
N ASN A 57 82.62 14.45 7.49
CA ASN A 57 82.04 14.97 6.25
C ASN A 57 80.66 15.64 6.46
N SER A 58 80.40 16.23 7.63
CA SER A 58 79.09 16.75 8.01
C SER A 58 79.03 18.27 8.22
N ASN A 59 77.81 18.81 8.23
CA ASN A 59 77.49 20.19 8.60
C ASN A 59 76.40 20.19 9.68
N ASN A 60 76.67 19.55 10.81
CA ASN A 60 75.70 19.40 11.90
C ASN A 60 75.67 20.66 12.78
N VAL A 61 74.49 21.06 13.26
CA VAL A 61 74.28 22.27 14.07
C VAL A 61 73.56 21.90 15.36
N ALA A 62 74.17 22.12 16.52
CA ALA A 62 73.59 21.91 17.85
C ALA A 62 73.60 23.23 18.63
N ILE A 63 72.43 23.77 18.98
CA ILE A 63 72.29 25.04 19.71
C ILE A 63 71.36 24.87 20.91
N GLY A 64 71.88 24.96 22.12
CA GLY A 64 71.11 24.82 23.36
C GLY A 64 71.82 23.97 24.40
N ASN A 65 71.31 23.97 25.63
CA ASN A 65 71.84 23.11 26.69
C ASN A 65 71.53 21.64 26.37
N GLY A 66 72.55 20.81 26.23
CA GLY A 66 72.39 19.38 25.91
C GLY A 66 71.86 19.08 24.51
N ALA A 67 71.83 20.06 23.59
CA ALA A 67 71.43 19.82 22.21
C ALA A 67 72.45 18.91 21.50
N SER A 68 71.99 17.92 20.73
CA SER A 68 72.84 16.93 20.05
C SER A 68 72.47 16.82 18.57
N ALA A 69 73.40 17.13 17.67
CA ALA A 69 73.29 16.92 16.24
C ALA A 69 74.40 15.98 15.77
N ALA A 70 74.07 14.73 15.43
CA ALA A 70 75.08 13.69 15.20
C ALA A 70 74.87 12.88 13.91
N GLY A 71 75.95 12.59 13.20
CA GLY A 71 75.97 11.65 12.07
C GLY A 71 76.90 12.08 10.94
N ASP A 72 77.65 11.10 10.43
CA ASP A 72 78.57 11.30 9.31
C ASP A 72 77.81 11.63 8.03
N SER A 73 78.39 12.47 7.17
CA SER A 73 77.80 12.93 5.90
C SER A 73 76.41 13.58 6.05
N GLY A 74 76.08 14.07 7.26
CA GLY A 74 74.79 14.66 7.59
C GLY A 74 74.78 16.19 7.56
N THR A 75 73.57 16.76 7.54
CA THR A 75 73.31 18.19 7.76
C THR A 75 72.19 18.34 8.78
N SER A 76 72.36 17.73 9.96
CA SER A 76 71.34 17.68 11.00
C SER A 76 71.36 18.94 11.87
N VAL A 77 70.20 19.43 12.29
CA VAL A 77 70.05 20.67 13.07
C VAL A 77 69.25 20.37 14.34
N ALA A 78 69.87 20.48 15.50
CA ALA A 78 69.25 20.39 16.82
C ALA A 78 69.29 21.75 17.51
N THR A 79 68.13 22.33 17.83
CA THR A 79 68.04 23.62 18.55
C THR A 79 67.06 23.52 19.71
N GLY A 80 67.45 23.91 20.92
CA GLY A 80 66.65 23.81 22.15
C GLY A 80 67.33 23.02 23.27
N PHE A 81 66.73 23.03 24.46
CA PHE A 81 67.23 22.24 25.59
C PHE A 81 67.00 20.74 25.31
N GLY A 82 68.06 19.94 25.31
CA GLY A 82 67.98 18.50 25.09
C GLY A 82 67.48 18.06 23.70
N ALA A 83 67.47 18.96 22.70
CA ALA A 83 67.05 18.62 21.34
C ALA A 83 68.01 17.61 20.70
N ASN A 84 67.51 16.62 19.96
CA ASN A 84 68.30 15.57 19.34
C ASN A 84 67.99 15.44 17.84
N ALA A 85 68.98 15.67 16.99
CA ALA A 85 68.91 15.46 15.54
C ALA A 85 70.00 14.47 15.10
N ALA A 86 69.67 13.21 14.82
CA ALA A 86 70.69 12.16 14.65
C ALA A 86 70.49 11.25 13.43
N GLY A 87 71.57 10.89 12.73
CA GLY A 87 71.56 9.88 11.68
C GLY A 87 72.65 10.07 10.61
N ILE A 88 73.28 8.97 10.21
CA ILE A 88 74.29 8.96 9.13
C ILE A 88 73.62 9.34 7.80
N GLY A 89 74.18 10.29 7.07
CA GLY A 89 73.63 10.83 5.83
C GLY A 89 72.30 11.59 6.01
N GLY A 90 71.91 11.85 7.26
CA GLY A 90 70.62 12.45 7.61
C GLY A 90 70.60 13.97 7.46
N LYS A 91 69.42 14.51 7.14
CA LYS A 91 69.10 15.95 7.09
C LYS A 91 68.02 16.26 8.13
N ASN A 92 68.21 15.77 9.36
CA ASN A 92 67.19 15.79 10.39
C ASN A 92 67.15 17.15 11.09
N VAL A 93 65.96 17.65 11.43
CA VAL A 93 65.77 18.95 12.08
C VAL A 93 64.95 18.76 13.36
N ALA A 94 65.57 18.95 14.52
CA ALA A 94 64.92 18.95 15.83
C ALA A 94 64.97 20.38 16.42
N THR A 95 63.82 21.01 16.63
CA THR A 95 63.74 22.37 17.19
C THR A 95 62.71 22.43 18.31
N GLY A 96 63.16 22.60 19.55
CA GLY A 96 62.31 22.63 20.74
C GLY A 96 62.93 21.89 21.93
N ASP A 97 62.36 22.09 23.12
CA ASP A 97 62.74 21.36 24.32
C ASP A 97 62.48 19.85 24.13
N HIS A 98 63.53 19.04 24.22
CA HIS A 98 63.52 17.59 23.99
C HIS A 98 62.90 17.15 22.65
N ALA A 99 62.94 18.00 21.61
CA ALA A 99 62.55 17.60 20.27
C ALA A 99 63.50 16.50 19.74
N ASN A 100 62.99 15.48 19.06
CA ASN A 100 63.78 14.35 18.56
C ASN A 100 63.48 14.09 17.08
N ALA A 101 64.47 14.33 16.22
CA ALA A 101 64.42 13.99 14.81
C ALA A 101 65.55 13.00 14.46
N SER A 102 65.24 11.72 14.24
CA SER A 102 66.30 10.71 14.07
C SER A 102 66.08 9.74 12.90
N GLY A 103 67.16 9.38 12.22
CA GLY A 103 67.17 8.39 11.15
C GLY A 103 68.26 8.60 10.12
N ASN A 104 68.87 7.50 9.68
CA ASN A 104 69.90 7.47 8.64
C ASN A 104 69.28 7.78 7.27
N ASN A 105 69.97 8.57 6.44
CA ASN A 105 69.53 8.98 5.11
C ASN A 105 68.11 9.57 5.06
N GLY A 106 67.60 10.08 6.19
CA GLY A 106 66.27 10.64 6.32
C GLY A 106 66.24 12.16 6.29
N THR A 107 65.07 12.74 6.05
CA THR A 107 64.77 14.17 6.25
C THR A 107 63.63 14.28 7.26
N ASN A 108 63.91 13.93 8.52
CA ASN A 108 62.91 13.99 9.57
C ASN A 108 62.89 15.36 10.24
N ILE A 109 61.71 15.93 10.47
CA ILE A 109 61.52 17.26 11.03
C ILE A 109 60.67 17.15 12.30
N ALA A 110 61.21 17.51 13.46
CA ALA A 110 60.53 17.58 14.75
C ALA A 110 60.62 19.00 15.31
N ILE A 111 59.50 19.73 15.37
CA ILE A 111 59.44 21.11 15.83
C ILE A 111 58.42 21.22 16.97
N GLY A 112 58.85 21.54 18.19
CA GLY A 112 58.02 21.70 19.37
C GLY A 112 58.54 20.91 20.57
N VAL A 113 58.00 21.21 21.76
CA VAL A 113 58.36 20.52 23.01
C VAL A 113 57.99 19.04 22.91
N ASN A 114 58.95 18.13 23.10
CA ASN A 114 58.80 16.68 22.95
C ASN A 114 58.26 16.22 21.57
N ALA A 115 58.42 17.01 20.52
CA ALA A 115 58.05 16.56 19.18
C ALA A 115 58.98 15.42 18.73
N ALA A 116 58.45 14.40 18.05
CA ALA A 116 59.23 13.24 17.62
C ALA A 116 58.96 12.87 16.16
N ALA A 117 59.99 12.89 15.32
CA ALA A 117 59.95 12.45 13.93
C ALA A 117 61.11 11.48 13.65
N ASN A 118 60.82 10.18 13.50
CA ASN A 118 61.86 9.16 13.48
C ASN A 118 61.69 8.18 12.31
N GLY A 119 62.80 7.79 11.66
CA GLY A 119 62.77 6.84 10.55
C GLY A 119 63.99 6.89 9.62
N ASN A 120 64.53 5.72 9.27
CA ASN A 120 65.62 5.58 8.31
C ASN A 120 65.10 5.61 6.87
N ASN A 121 65.73 6.39 5.99
CA ASN A 121 65.33 6.60 4.59
C ASN A 121 63.91 7.18 4.45
N LEU A 122 63.45 7.93 5.45
CA LEU A 122 62.09 8.50 5.52
C LEU A 122 62.12 10.03 5.58
N SER A 123 60.95 10.63 5.30
CA SER A 123 60.72 12.07 5.44
C SER A 123 59.51 12.31 6.34
N ASN A 124 59.69 12.15 7.65
CA ASN A 124 58.61 12.34 8.62
C ASN A 124 58.60 13.78 9.14
N THR A 125 57.41 14.34 9.38
CA THR A 125 57.27 15.71 9.90
C THR A 125 56.35 15.73 11.11
N ALA A 126 56.85 16.16 12.26
CA ALA A 126 56.11 16.36 13.51
C ALA A 126 56.27 17.83 13.95
N VAL A 127 55.18 18.60 13.96
CA VAL A 127 55.18 20.01 14.35
C VAL A 127 54.10 20.25 15.41
N GLY A 128 54.50 20.60 16.63
CA GLY A 128 53.61 20.83 17.77
C GLY A 128 54.11 20.12 19.02
N SER A 129 53.67 20.59 20.20
CA SER A 129 54.04 19.96 21.46
C SER A 129 53.50 18.52 21.54
N ASN A 130 54.38 17.58 21.88
CA ASN A 130 54.11 16.13 21.92
C ASN A 130 53.58 15.56 20.59
N SER A 131 53.84 16.22 19.46
CA SER A 131 53.49 15.67 18.14
C SER A 131 54.43 14.51 17.79
N ILE A 132 53.89 13.46 17.16
CA ILE A 132 54.67 12.26 16.81
C ILE A 132 54.37 11.84 15.37
N ALA A 133 55.41 11.71 14.56
CA ALA A 133 55.36 11.19 13.20
C ALA A 133 56.38 10.04 13.06
N THR A 134 55.92 8.80 13.19
CA THR A 134 56.76 7.59 13.12
C THR A 134 56.35 6.63 12.02
N GLY A 135 55.20 6.85 11.37
CA GLY A 135 54.87 6.11 10.15
C GLY A 135 55.78 6.51 8.99
N THR A 136 55.94 5.63 8.00
CA THR A 136 56.70 5.90 6.76
C THR A 136 56.17 7.12 6.02
N ASN A 137 56.96 8.19 5.90
CA ASN A 137 56.57 9.45 5.25
C ASN A 137 55.29 10.07 5.86
N SER A 138 55.19 10.03 7.19
CA SER A 138 54.03 10.52 7.94
C SER A 138 54.14 12.00 8.31
N SER A 139 52.99 12.65 8.52
CA SER A 139 52.90 14.08 8.87
C SER A 139 51.97 14.30 10.05
N ALA A 140 52.48 14.85 11.14
CA ALA A 140 51.75 15.26 12.33
C ALA A 140 51.93 16.77 12.57
N PHE A 141 50.83 17.54 12.53
CA PHE A 141 50.82 18.98 12.78
C PHE A 141 49.79 19.29 13.86
N GLY A 142 50.18 19.92 14.96
CA GLY A 142 49.33 20.26 16.09
C GLY A 142 49.79 19.62 17.40
N ALA A 143 49.36 20.18 18.53
CA ALA A 143 49.68 19.62 19.84
C ALA A 143 49.04 18.22 20.01
N ASN A 144 49.81 17.24 20.47
CA ASN A 144 49.40 15.85 20.60
C ASN A 144 48.88 15.21 19.28
N ALA A 145 49.31 15.72 18.12
CA ALA A 145 49.01 15.08 16.84
C ALA A 145 49.89 13.84 16.64
N HIS A 146 49.31 12.72 16.25
CA HIS A 146 49.99 11.43 16.11
C HIS A 146 49.73 10.81 14.74
N ALA A 147 50.77 10.68 13.93
CA ALA A 147 50.76 10.04 12.63
C ALA A 147 51.60 8.75 12.69
N PHE A 148 50.95 7.63 13.00
CA PHE A 148 51.60 6.34 13.20
C PHE A 148 51.54 5.44 11.95
N GLY A 149 50.54 5.65 11.08
CA GLY A 149 50.40 4.88 9.85
C GLY A 149 51.37 5.29 8.74
N SER A 150 51.68 4.37 7.82
CA SER A 150 52.43 4.67 6.59
C SER A 150 51.68 5.70 5.74
N GLN A 151 52.35 6.75 5.27
CA GLN A 151 51.75 7.89 4.55
C GLN A 151 50.55 8.54 5.29
N SER A 152 50.49 8.43 6.62
CA SER A 152 49.39 9.00 7.41
C SER A 152 49.56 10.50 7.67
N SER A 153 48.43 11.19 7.85
CA SER A 153 48.39 12.63 8.14
C SER A 153 47.49 12.93 9.34
N ALA A 154 48.05 13.52 10.40
CA ALA A 154 47.31 14.02 11.56
C ALA A 154 47.46 15.54 11.66
N PHE A 155 46.38 16.31 11.47
CA PHE A 155 46.43 17.78 11.43
C PHE A 155 45.42 18.42 12.39
N GLY A 156 45.90 19.10 13.43
CA GLY A 156 45.15 19.77 14.49
C GLY A 156 45.39 19.14 15.87
N LEU A 157 44.59 19.54 16.86
CA LEU A 157 44.79 19.16 18.27
C LEU A 157 44.37 17.70 18.52
N GLY A 158 45.28 16.87 19.04
CA GLY A 158 44.95 15.54 19.56
C GLY A 158 44.50 14.51 18.51
N ASN A 159 44.75 14.75 17.22
CA ASN A 159 44.36 13.80 16.18
C ASN A 159 45.32 12.61 16.11
N THR A 160 44.78 11.42 15.82
CA THR A 160 45.54 10.18 15.69
C THR A 160 45.23 9.49 14.36
N ALA A 161 46.24 9.29 13.51
CA ALA A 161 46.14 8.62 12.22
C ALA A 161 47.00 7.34 12.24
N ASN A 162 46.37 6.19 12.49
CA ASN A 162 47.02 4.89 12.66
C ASN A 162 47.03 4.04 11.39
N GLY A 163 46.03 4.20 10.53
CA GLY A 163 45.94 3.41 9.29
C GLY A 163 46.94 3.86 8.24
N GLY A 164 47.34 2.96 7.34
CA GLY A 164 48.10 3.33 6.15
C GLY A 164 47.27 4.25 5.25
N ASN A 165 47.87 5.31 4.69
CA ASN A 165 47.18 6.35 3.91
C ASN A 165 45.98 7.00 4.65
N SER A 166 45.98 7.00 5.99
CA SER A 166 44.89 7.57 6.77
C SER A 166 45.07 9.07 7.01
N ALA A 167 43.96 9.78 7.20
CA ALA A 167 43.94 11.21 7.48
C ALA A 167 43.04 11.53 8.68
N ALA A 168 43.57 12.19 9.71
CA ALA A 168 42.81 12.70 10.85
C ALA A 168 42.98 14.23 10.96
N LEU A 169 41.93 15.00 10.66
CA LEU A 169 41.98 16.47 10.55
C LEU A 169 40.96 17.14 11.47
N GLY A 170 41.39 18.09 12.30
CA GLY A 170 40.53 18.87 13.20
C GLY A 170 40.90 18.70 14.67
N THR A 171 39.98 18.24 15.53
CA THR A 171 40.24 18.04 16.97
C THR A 171 39.86 16.63 17.42
N ASN A 172 40.79 15.92 18.07
CA ASN A 172 40.56 14.61 18.69
C ASN A 172 39.97 13.54 17.75
N ASN A 173 40.25 13.58 16.45
CA ASN A 173 39.82 12.55 15.52
C ASN A 173 40.78 11.35 15.56
N THR A 174 40.24 10.15 15.36
CA THR A 174 41.01 8.91 15.26
C THR A 174 40.67 8.22 13.95
N ALA A 175 41.67 8.01 13.09
CA ALA A 175 41.55 7.29 11.82
C ALA A 175 42.44 6.04 11.87
N THR A 176 41.87 4.88 12.18
CA THR A 176 42.63 3.61 12.30
C THR A 176 42.52 2.70 11.08
N GLY A 177 41.47 2.82 10.28
CA GLY A 177 41.35 2.07 9.03
C GLY A 177 42.37 2.50 7.98
N ASN A 178 42.82 1.58 7.14
CA ASN A 178 43.62 1.91 5.96
C ASN A 178 42.79 2.72 4.97
N ASN A 179 43.41 3.71 4.32
CA ASN A 179 42.74 4.64 3.40
C ASN A 179 41.56 5.37 4.03
N SER A 180 41.54 5.53 5.36
CA SER A 180 40.44 6.18 6.08
C SER A 180 40.65 7.68 6.26
N ALA A 181 39.55 8.43 6.41
CA ALA A 181 39.59 9.86 6.67
C ALA A 181 38.63 10.25 7.80
N ALA A 182 39.11 10.94 8.83
CA ALA A 182 38.31 11.46 9.94
C ALA A 182 38.49 12.98 10.02
N VAL A 183 37.45 13.74 9.67
CA VAL A 183 37.52 15.22 9.55
C VAL A 183 36.48 15.87 10.46
N GLY A 184 36.92 16.79 11.32
CA GLY A 184 36.05 17.56 12.23
C GLY A 184 36.42 17.37 13.69
N SER A 185 35.51 16.90 14.53
CA SER A 185 35.75 16.74 15.97
C SER A 185 35.35 15.35 16.46
N THR A 186 36.23 14.68 17.20
CA THR A 186 35.93 13.42 17.91
C THR A 186 35.37 12.29 17.03
N ASN A 187 35.68 12.26 15.73
CA ASN A 187 35.30 11.15 14.87
C ASN A 187 36.24 9.95 15.09
N ALA A 188 35.70 8.74 15.08
CA ALA A 188 36.45 7.49 15.17
C ALA A 188 36.16 6.63 13.93
N VAL A 189 37.12 6.55 13.01
CA VAL A 189 37.00 5.82 11.74
C VAL A 189 37.94 4.62 11.77
N ASN A 190 37.38 3.47 12.09
CA ASN A 190 38.10 2.20 12.20
C ASN A 190 38.00 1.33 10.94
N GLY A 191 36.97 1.55 10.14
CA GLY A 191 36.79 0.83 8.88
C GLY A 191 37.76 1.25 7.79
N ASP A 192 38.32 0.27 7.08
CA ASP A 192 39.12 0.49 5.88
C ASP A 192 38.29 1.18 4.79
N GLY A 193 38.92 2.07 4.01
CA GLY A 193 38.30 2.80 2.91
C GLY A 193 37.14 3.74 3.32
N SER A 194 37.04 4.09 4.60
CA SER A 194 35.89 4.82 5.16
C SER A 194 36.21 6.27 5.49
N GLY A 195 35.19 7.12 5.47
CA GLY A 195 35.32 8.55 5.70
C GLY A 195 34.27 9.09 6.66
N ALA A 196 34.67 9.93 7.62
CA ALA A 196 33.77 10.69 8.48
C ALA A 196 34.03 12.19 8.33
N LEU A 197 32.95 12.97 8.17
CA LEU A 197 32.96 14.44 8.23
C LEU A 197 31.95 14.94 9.26
N GLY A 198 32.40 15.69 10.27
CA GLY A 198 31.53 16.31 11.27
C GLY A 198 31.97 15.99 12.70
N SER A 199 31.04 15.58 13.58
CA SER A 199 31.36 15.40 15.01
C SER A 199 30.86 14.10 15.62
N GLY A 200 31.75 13.34 16.28
CA GLY A 200 31.34 12.17 17.07
C GLY A 200 30.85 10.98 16.24
N ASN A 201 31.17 10.91 14.95
CA ASN A 201 30.81 9.74 14.15
C ASN A 201 31.74 8.56 14.49
N ALA A 202 31.18 7.37 14.64
CA ALA A 202 31.88 6.13 14.90
C ALA A 202 31.63 5.14 13.76
N ILE A 203 32.63 4.89 12.92
CA ILE A 203 32.54 3.99 11.77
C ILE A 203 33.45 2.78 12.00
N ASN A 204 32.87 1.61 12.19
CA ASN A 204 33.56 0.33 12.34
C ASN A 204 33.47 -0.55 11.09
N GLY A 205 32.43 -0.35 10.25
CA GLY A 205 32.30 -1.04 8.97
C GLY A 205 33.17 -0.43 7.87
N THR A 206 33.44 -1.19 6.81
CA THR A 206 34.34 -0.81 5.71
C THR A 206 33.63 -0.08 4.58
N ASN A 207 34.37 0.68 3.78
CA ASN A 207 33.90 1.39 2.58
C ASN A 207 32.66 2.27 2.84
N TYR A 208 32.65 2.99 3.97
CA TYR A 208 31.48 3.75 4.42
C TYR A 208 31.78 5.25 4.50
N ALA A 209 30.82 6.09 4.08
CA ALA A 209 30.89 7.54 4.26
C ALA A 209 29.86 8.01 5.30
N ALA A 210 30.30 8.67 6.37
CA ALA A 210 29.42 9.32 7.34
C ALA A 210 29.61 10.84 7.34
N VAL A 211 28.52 11.59 7.26
CA VAL A 211 28.51 13.06 7.33
C VAL A 211 27.51 13.52 8.38
N GLY A 212 27.92 14.42 9.28
CA GLY A 212 27.07 14.98 10.32
C GLY A 212 27.54 14.61 11.72
N SER A 213 26.63 14.21 12.62
CA SER A 213 26.99 14.02 14.03
C SER A 213 26.49 12.72 14.65
N ASN A 214 27.29 12.13 15.53
CA ASN A 214 26.90 10.98 16.35
C ASN A 214 26.35 9.78 15.57
N ASN A 215 26.76 9.60 14.31
CA ASN A 215 26.36 8.43 13.54
C ASN A 215 27.21 7.23 13.98
N VAL A 216 26.57 6.08 14.20
CA VAL A 216 27.23 4.82 14.58
C VAL A 216 27.01 3.82 13.47
N VAL A 217 28.09 3.45 12.79
CA VAL A 217 28.05 2.60 11.60
C VAL A 217 28.90 1.36 11.82
N ALA A 218 28.29 0.18 11.75
CA ALA A 218 28.94 -1.12 11.79
C ALA A 218 28.77 -1.90 10.47
N GLY A 219 27.81 -1.53 9.63
CA GLY A 219 27.62 -2.12 8.30
C GLY A 219 28.67 -1.66 7.29
N ASN A 220 28.84 -2.42 6.22
CA ASN A 220 29.79 -2.15 5.14
C ASN A 220 29.10 -1.47 3.95
N ASN A 221 29.89 -0.77 3.14
CA ASN A 221 29.49 -0.27 1.81
C ASN A 221 28.25 0.62 1.86
N GLY A 222 28.38 1.89 2.22
CA GLY A 222 27.20 2.75 2.28
C GLY A 222 27.48 4.21 2.60
N ALA A 223 26.38 4.94 2.81
CA ALA A 223 26.42 6.34 3.18
C ALA A 223 25.43 6.63 4.32
N VAL A 224 25.88 7.41 5.31
CA VAL A 224 25.03 7.95 6.37
C VAL A 224 25.22 9.46 6.39
N VAL A 225 24.13 10.21 6.33
CA VAL A 225 24.16 11.66 6.42
C VAL A 225 23.13 12.12 7.45
N GLY A 226 23.54 12.96 8.39
CA GLY A 226 22.68 13.55 9.40
C GLY A 226 23.12 13.22 10.82
N SER A 227 22.18 12.98 11.74
CA SER A 227 22.50 12.93 13.18
C SER A 227 21.96 11.68 13.89
N GLY A 228 22.79 11.03 14.69
CA GLY A 228 22.35 9.97 15.59
C GLY A 228 21.85 8.70 14.89
N ASN A 229 22.24 8.47 13.63
CA ASN A 229 21.81 7.28 12.90
C ASN A 229 22.63 6.05 13.33
N GLY A 230 21.97 4.92 13.54
CA GLY A 230 22.58 3.63 13.85
C GLY A 230 22.43 2.66 12.68
N VAL A 231 23.52 2.29 12.04
CA VAL A 231 23.49 1.43 10.83
C VAL A 231 24.39 0.22 11.02
N THR A 232 23.79 -0.96 11.08
CA THR A 232 24.51 -2.25 11.15
C THR A 232 24.38 -3.08 9.88
N GLY A 233 23.44 -2.73 8.99
CA GLY A 233 23.24 -3.43 7.72
C GLY A 233 24.22 -3.00 6.62
N ASP A 234 24.63 -3.95 5.79
CA ASP A 234 25.50 -3.71 4.63
C ASP A 234 24.74 -3.13 3.44
N ASN A 235 25.42 -2.41 2.55
CA ASN A 235 24.86 -1.85 1.31
C ASN A 235 23.72 -0.87 1.58
N THR A 236 23.89 0.08 2.51
CA THR A 236 22.79 0.93 2.97
C THR A 236 23.02 2.42 2.74
N ALA A 237 21.92 3.16 2.63
CA ALA A 237 21.89 4.61 2.58
C ALA A 237 20.94 5.14 3.65
N ALA A 238 21.47 5.89 4.62
CA ALA A 238 20.67 6.55 5.67
C ALA A 238 20.81 8.06 5.56
N PHE A 239 19.73 8.80 5.38
CA PHE A 239 19.74 10.27 5.28
C PHE A 239 18.73 10.87 6.25
N GLY A 240 19.20 11.46 7.36
CA GLY A 240 18.36 12.17 8.31
C GLY A 240 18.76 11.96 9.78
N SER A 241 17.79 11.83 10.67
CA SER A 241 18.04 11.82 12.12
C SER A 241 17.47 10.59 12.82
N SER A 242 18.26 9.97 13.69
CA SER A 242 17.83 8.84 14.52
C SER A 242 17.25 7.67 13.70
N ILE A 243 17.82 7.40 12.52
CA ILE A 243 17.46 6.26 11.68
C ILE A 243 18.21 5.02 12.18
N GLY A 244 17.49 3.91 12.38
CA GLY A 244 18.06 2.60 12.66
C GLY A 244 17.97 1.67 11.46
N ILE A 245 19.08 1.25 10.85
CA ILE A 245 19.07 0.25 9.76
C ILE A 245 19.84 -0.99 10.20
N ALA A 246 19.14 -2.14 10.25
CA ALA A 246 19.75 -3.42 10.58
C ALA A 246 19.80 -4.42 9.41
N GLY A 247 18.81 -4.36 8.50
CA GLY A 247 18.79 -5.20 7.29
C GLY A 247 19.78 -4.70 6.23
N GLY A 248 20.17 -5.58 5.30
CA GLY A 248 21.06 -5.23 4.19
C GLY A 248 20.33 -4.70 2.96
N ASN A 249 21.04 -3.97 2.10
CA ASN A 249 20.52 -3.40 0.84
C ASN A 249 19.34 -2.43 1.03
N ASN A 250 19.44 -1.53 2.00
CA ASN A 250 18.33 -0.68 2.44
C ASN A 250 18.57 0.81 2.19
N ALA A 251 17.49 1.56 1.99
CA ALA A 251 17.51 3.01 1.93
C ALA A 251 16.52 3.61 2.94
N ALA A 252 16.97 4.51 3.80
CA ALA A 252 16.10 5.22 4.73
C ALA A 252 16.36 6.73 4.68
N VAL A 253 15.29 7.51 4.58
CA VAL A 253 15.34 8.98 4.51
C VAL A 253 14.31 9.58 5.46
N GLY A 254 14.73 10.47 6.36
CA GLY A 254 13.83 11.20 7.27
C GLY A 254 14.21 11.06 8.74
N SER A 255 13.26 10.73 9.62
CA SER A 255 13.55 10.71 11.07
C SER A 255 12.94 9.55 11.83
N PHE A 256 13.61 9.08 12.88
CA PHE A 256 13.09 8.06 13.81
C PHE A 256 12.58 6.78 13.14
N SER A 257 13.11 6.45 11.96
CA SER A 257 12.67 5.29 11.18
C SER A 257 13.59 4.11 11.43
N THR A 258 13.02 2.91 11.52
CA THR A 258 13.72 1.65 11.74
C THR A 258 13.48 0.71 10.56
N VAL A 259 14.55 0.22 9.93
CA VAL A 259 14.49 -0.72 8.79
C VAL A 259 15.29 -1.97 9.15
N THR A 260 14.60 -3.05 9.52
CA THR A 260 15.22 -4.33 9.86
C THR A 260 15.08 -5.37 8.75
N GLY A 261 14.09 -5.23 7.86
CA GLY A 261 13.98 -6.07 6.66
C GLY A 261 15.09 -5.75 5.65
N SER A 262 15.47 -6.70 4.81
CA SER A 262 16.45 -6.50 3.73
C SER A 262 15.78 -6.00 2.44
N ASN A 263 16.55 -5.38 1.54
CA ASN A 263 16.09 -4.91 0.24
C ASN A 263 14.88 -3.96 0.33
N SER A 264 14.88 -3.07 1.32
CA SER A 264 13.72 -2.31 1.74
C SER A 264 13.98 -0.81 1.83
N ALA A 265 12.91 -0.03 1.78
CA ALA A 265 12.97 1.43 1.82
C ALA A 265 12.06 2.04 2.89
N ALA A 266 12.52 3.09 3.58
CA ALA A 266 11.69 3.90 4.47
C ALA A 266 11.90 5.39 4.19
N VAL A 267 10.84 6.13 3.88
CA VAL A 267 10.90 7.57 3.61
C VAL A 267 9.87 8.30 4.47
N GLY A 268 10.32 9.25 5.29
CA GLY A 268 9.49 10.03 6.20
C GLY A 268 9.85 9.79 7.66
N SER A 269 8.86 9.77 8.56
CA SER A 269 9.12 9.77 10.01
C SER A 269 8.46 8.60 10.74
N PHE A 270 9.12 8.03 11.75
CA PHE A 270 8.56 6.97 12.60
C PHE A 270 8.14 5.70 11.85
N ASN A 271 8.73 5.42 10.68
CA ASN A 271 8.42 4.22 9.92
C ASN A 271 9.18 3.01 10.49
N ASN A 272 8.51 1.88 10.65
CA ASN A 272 9.09 0.60 11.06
C ASN A 272 8.88 -0.42 9.93
N VAL A 273 9.96 -0.79 9.25
CA VAL A 273 9.94 -1.73 8.11
C VAL A 273 10.72 -2.98 8.48
N SER A 274 9.99 -4.03 8.85
CA SER A 274 10.58 -5.33 9.20
C SER A 274 10.41 -6.39 8.12
N GLY A 275 9.50 -6.18 7.16
CA GLY A 275 9.36 -7.06 5.99
C GLY A 275 10.50 -6.89 4.99
N ASN A 276 10.95 -7.98 4.38
CA ASN A 276 11.93 -7.96 3.28
C ASN A 276 11.28 -7.46 1.99
N ASN A 277 12.06 -6.88 1.07
CA ASN A 277 11.58 -6.37 -0.22
C ASN A 277 10.40 -5.38 -0.08
N SER A 278 10.42 -4.54 0.95
CA SER A 278 9.26 -3.74 1.36
C SER A 278 9.54 -2.24 1.40
N GLY A 279 8.49 -1.43 1.45
CA GLY A 279 8.57 0.03 1.44
C GLY A 279 7.58 0.69 2.39
N ALA A 280 8.04 1.70 3.12
CA ALA A 280 7.19 2.61 3.88
C ALA A 280 7.44 4.05 3.46
N PHE A 281 6.40 4.78 3.07
CA PHE A 281 6.49 6.19 2.67
C PHE A 281 5.44 7.02 3.42
N GLY A 282 5.87 8.02 4.17
CA GLY A 282 5.01 8.86 5.02
C GLY A 282 5.37 8.76 6.50
N THR A 283 4.37 8.79 7.38
CA THR A 283 4.57 8.83 8.83
C THR A 283 3.99 7.60 9.50
N GLY A 284 4.71 7.07 10.51
CA GLY A 284 4.18 6.07 11.45
C GLY A 284 3.83 4.70 10.83
N GLN A 285 4.34 4.39 9.63
CA GLN A 285 4.02 3.13 8.96
C GLN A 285 4.65 1.95 9.67
N ASN A 286 3.92 0.84 9.81
CA ASN A 286 4.40 -0.40 10.40
C ASN A 286 4.25 -1.55 9.42
N VAL A 287 5.28 -1.77 8.61
CA VAL A 287 5.30 -2.70 7.48
C VAL A 287 6.08 -3.96 7.88
N ARG A 288 5.34 -5.02 8.22
CA ARG A 288 5.91 -6.31 8.66
C ARG A 288 5.88 -7.39 7.60
N GLY A 289 4.93 -7.34 6.66
CA GLY A 289 4.85 -8.31 5.59
C GLY A 289 5.92 -8.12 4.52
N ASN A 290 6.38 -9.21 3.92
CA ASN A 290 7.38 -9.20 2.84
C ASN A 290 6.76 -8.72 1.52
N GLY A 291 7.52 -8.07 0.65
CA GLY A 291 7.06 -7.62 -0.66
C GLY A 291 6.00 -6.51 -0.60
N THR A 292 5.96 -5.73 0.48
CA THR A 292 4.81 -4.90 0.83
C THR A 292 5.15 -3.42 0.82
N PHE A 293 4.23 -2.58 0.34
CA PHE A 293 4.42 -1.14 0.22
C PHE A 293 3.26 -0.39 0.88
N ALA A 294 3.58 0.48 1.85
CA ALA A 294 2.61 1.31 2.55
C ALA A 294 2.92 2.80 2.35
N ILE A 295 1.91 3.58 2.01
CA ILE A 295 2.01 5.02 1.72
C ILE A 295 0.89 5.78 2.46
N GLY A 296 1.24 6.76 3.31
CA GLY A 296 0.29 7.61 4.04
C GLY A 296 0.65 7.87 5.51
N ASP A 297 -0.35 7.93 6.40
CA ASP A 297 -0.14 8.18 7.84
C ASP A 297 -1.30 7.67 8.74
N PRO A 298 -1.04 6.80 9.74
CA PRO A 298 -0.17 5.62 9.75
C PRO A 298 -0.90 4.38 9.23
N ASN A 299 -0.19 3.39 8.65
CA ASN A 299 -0.79 2.07 8.34
C ASN A 299 -0.02 0.94 9.02
N ILE A 300 -0.74 -0.13 9.38
CA ILE A 300 -0.20 -1.38 9.93
C ILE A 300 -0.41 -2.47 8.89
N VAL A 301 0.67 -2.97 8.30
CA VAL A 301 0.61 -3.95 7.21
C VAL A 301 1.41 -5.19 7.60
N ASN A 302 0.69 -6.21 8.08
CA ASN A 302 1.27 -7.50 8.45
C ASN A 302 1.27 -8.48 7.26
N GLY A 303 0.35 -8.29 6.30
CA GLY A 303 0.21 -9.07 5.07
C GLY A 303 1.39 -8.96 4.12
N ASN A 304 1.77 -10.07 3.49
CA ASN A 304 2.76 -10.08 2.40
C ASN A 304 2.16 -9.51 1.11
N ASN A 305 3.01 -9.12 0.17
CA ASN A 305 2.67 -8.70 -1.20
C ASN A 305 1.55 -7.64 -1.32
N SER A 306 1.42 -6.80 -0.29
CA SER A 306 0.32 -5.84 -0.19
C SER A 306 0.74 -4.44 -0.65
N LEU A 307 -0.21 -3.70 -1.22
CA LEU A 307 -0.03 -2.28 -1.55
C LEU A 307 -1.14 -1.48 -0.85
N VAL A 308 -0.74 -0.62 0.08
CA VAL A 308 -1.65 0.12 0.96
C VAL A 308 -1.43 1.62 0.81
N PHE A 309 -2.49 2.34 0.45
CA PHE A 309 -2.52 3.80 0.39
C PHE A 309 -3.56 4.37 1.37
N GLY A 310 -3.17 5.44 2.04
CA GLY A 310 -4.04 6.24 2.91
C GLY A 310 -3.69 6.06 4.39
N ASP A 311 -4.70 6.21 5.25
CA ASP A 311 -4.48 6.49 6.67
C ASP A 311 -5.24 5.52 7.57
N ASN A 312 -4.63 5.13 8.68
CA ASN A 312 -5.20 4.22 9.69
C ASN A 312 -5.69 2.88 9.12
N ASN A 313 -5.07 2.36 8.06
CA ASN A 313 -5.41 1.05 7.56
C ASN A 313 -4.69 -0.04 8.33
N THR A 314 -5.41 -1.11 8.63
CA THR A 314 -4.84 -2.32 9.24
C THR A 314 -5.07 -3.50 8.31
N VAL A 315 -3.99 -3.99 7.71
CA VAL A 315 -3.99 -5.22 6.90
C VAL A 315 -3.34 -6.31 7.73
N ASN A 316 -4.18 -7.15 8.33
CA ASN A 316 -3.72 -8.30 9.07
C ASN A 316 -3.64 -9.51 8.14
N GLY A 317 -2.61 -10.35 8.33
CA GLY A 317 -2.43 -11.62 7.63
C GLY A 317 -0.96 -11.99 7.65
N SER A 318 -0.57 -13.18 8.09
CA SER A 318 0.84 -13.59 8.02
C SER A 318 0.96 -15.09 7.77
N ASN A 319 1.88 -15.45 6.89
CA ASN A 319 2.41 -16.80 6.62
C ASN A 319 1.45 -17.85 6.04
N VAL A 320 1.29 -17.84 4.71
CA VAL A 320 1.27 -19.10 3.94
C VAL A 320 2.24 -18.96 2.77
N ALA A 321 3.30 -19.76 2.77
CA ALA A 321 4.20 -19.86 1.64
C ALA A 321 3.43 -20.35 0.41
N GLY A 322 3.36 -19.51 -0.63
CA GLY A 322 2.90 -19.90 -1.97
C GLY A 322 1.40 -19.77 -2.23
N ARG A 323 0.96 -18.55 -2.60
CA ARG A 323 0.04 -18.21 -3.72
C ARG A 323 -0.66 -16.84 -3.50
N GLY A 324 -0.02 -15.76 -3.95
CA GLY A 324 -0.72 -14.57 -4.50
C GLY A 324 -1.45 -13.62 -3.55
N ASP A 325 -0.75 -13.05 -2.55
CA ASP A 325 -1.32 -12.10 -1.56
C ASP A 325 -1.43 -10.64 -2.05
N ASN A 326 -1.83 -10.38 -3.30
CA ASN A 326 -1.95 -9.01 -3.82
C ASN A 326 -3.19 -8.28 -3.22
N ILE A 327 -3.11 -7.83 -1.96
CA ILE A 327 -4.12 -6.95 -1.37
C ILE A 327 -3.88 -5.53 -1.86
N GLN A 328 -4.89 -4.95 -2.50
CA GLN A 328 -4.88 -3.54 -2.92
C GLN A 328 -5.86 -2.78 -2.03
N LEU A 329 -5.33 -1.85 -1.24
CA LEU A 329 -6.12 -1.06 -0.32
C LEU A 329 -5.90 0.42 -0.59
N VAL A 330 -6.99 1.13 -0.87
CA VAL A 330 -6.98 2.59 -1.05
C VAL A 330 -8.09 3.20 -0.19
N GLY A 331 -7.71 4.05 0.75
CA GLY A 331 -8.62 4.80 1.61
C GLY A 331 -8.19 4.78 3.06
N SER A 332 -9.13 4.90 3.99
CA SER A 332 -8.78 5.09 5.41
C SER A 332 -9.61 4.24 6.36
N ASN A 333 -9.04 3.87 7.50
CA ASN A 333 -9.73 3.11 8.56
C ASN A 333 -10.28 1.75 8.11
N ASN A 334 -9.67 1.12 7.11
CA ASN A 334 -10.09 -0.21 6.67
C ASN A 334 -9.38 -1.28 7.51
N THR A 335 -10.14 -2.29 7.92
CA THR A 335 -9.62 -3.46 8.64
C THR A 335 -9.77 -4.69 7.77
N ILE A 336 -8.63 -5.23 7.33
CA ILE A 336 -8.55 -6.48 6.57
C ILE A 336 -8.08 -7.57 7.52
N ALA A 337 -8.86 -8.65 7.66
CA ALA A 337 -8.67 -9.66 8.69
C ALA A 337 -7.49 -10.60 8.43
N ALA A 338 -6.92 -11.11 9.53
CA ALA A 338 -5.69 -11.93 9.56
C ALA A 338 -5.81 -13.36 9.04
N THR A 339 -7.03 -13.82 8.79
CA THR A 339 -7.26 -15.22 8.43
C THR A 339 -6.76 -15.49 7.01
N SER A 340 -6.60 -16.75 6.62
CA SER A 340 -6.40 -17.14 5.20
C SER A 340 -7.52 -16.65 4.27
N SER A 341 -8.53 -15.97 4.82
CA SER A 341 -9.75 -15.45 4.22
C SER A 341 -9.65 -13.96 3.85
N ALA A 342 -8.52 -13.41 3.39
CA ALA A 342 -8.52 -12.05 2.82
C ALA A 342 -7.61 -11.85 1.60
N ALA A 343 -6.89 -12.90 1.20
CA ALA A 343 -6.01 -12.88 0.04
C ALA A 343 -6.75 -12.44 -1.24
N GLY A 344 -6.07 -11.66 -2.09
CA GLY A 344 -6.60 -11.19 -3.36
C GLY A 344 -7.73 -10.16 -3.27
N SER A 345 -7.99 -9.58 -2.10
CA SER A 345 -9.07 -8.59 -1.95
C SER A 345 -8.66 -7.20 -2.42
N SER A 346 -9.60 -6.51 -3.07
CA SER A 346 -9.46 -5.12 -3.50
C SER A 346 -10.47 -4.27 -2.74
N VAL A 347 -9.97 -3.29 -1.98
CA VAL A 347 -10.79 -2.47 -1.09
C VAL A 347 -10.55 -0.99 -1.38
N PHE A 348 -11.62 -0.31 -1.75
CA PHE A 348 -11.65 1.13 -2.00
C PHE A 348 -12.70 1.79 -1.10
N GLY A 349 -12.27 2.76 -0.29
CA GLY A 349 -13.14 3.58 0.57
C GLY A 349 -12.74 3.53 2.05
N SER A 350 -13.69 3.75 2.95
CA SER A 350 -13.38 3.94 4.38
C SER A 350 -14.22 3.12 5.35
N GLY A 351 -13.61 2.67 6.44
CA GLY A 351 -14.31 1.96 7.51
C GLY A 351 -14.77 0.55 7.13
N ASN A 352 -14.23 -0.03 6.07
CA ASN A 352 -14.64 -1.36 5.64
C ASN A 352 -13.97 -2.44 6.50
N THR A 353 -14.72 -3.50 6.79
CA THR A 353 -14.25 -4.70 7.46
C THR A 353 -14.32 -5.87 6.49
N VAL A 354 -13.17 -6.41 6.08
CA VAL A 354 -13.08 -7.51 5.11
C VAL A 354 -12.44 -8.73 5.76
N ASN A 355 -13.21 -9.81 5.83
CA ASN A 355 -12.85 -11.12 6.34
C ASN A 355 -13.23 -12.22 5.33
N ALA A 356 -13.06 -11.94 4.04
CA ALA A 356 -13.32 -12.84 2.92
C ALA A 356 -12.19 -12.85 1.88
N THR A 357 -11.80 -14.01 1.34
CA THR A 357 -10.88 -14.09 0.20
C THR A 357 -11.51 -13.51 -1.05
N ASN A 358 -10.69 -12.96 -1.95
CA ASN A 358 -11.10 -12.44 -3.27
C ASN A 358 -12.28 -11.46 -3.18
N ALA A 359 -12.36 -10.67 -2.11
CA ALA A 359 -13.45 -9.71 -1.93
C ALA A 359 -13.20 -8.45 -2.76
N VAL A 360 -14.27 -7.91 -3.34
CA VAL A 360 -14.23 -6.58 -3.97
C VAL A 360 -15.12 -5.64 -3.18
N VAL A 361 -14.53 -4.63 -2.55
CA VAL A 361 -15.25 -3.66 -1.75
C VAL A 361 -15.05 -2.27 -2.32
N MET A 362 -16.14 -1.61 -2.69
CA MET A 362 -16.14 -0.22 -3.15
C MET A 362 -17.21 0.57 -2.38
N GLY A 363 -16.80 1.27 -1.33
CA GLY A 363 -17.71 2.05 -0.50
C GLY A 363 -17.23 2.23 0.93
N ASN A 364 -18.17 2.56 1.83
CA ASN A 364 -17.85 2.93 3.20
C ASN A 364 -18.63 2.07 4.20
N ASN A 365 -18.02 1.74 5.33
CA ASN A 365 -18.64 0.98 6.42
C ASN A 365 -19.21 -0.39 5.98
N SER A 366 -18.63 -1.01 4.96
CA SER A 366 -19.10 -2.30 4.45
C SER A 366 -18.46 -3.45 5.22
N THR A 367 -19.23 -4.52 5.43
CA THR A 367 -18.76 -5.76 6.06
C THR A 367 -18.84 -6.91 5.05
N VAL A 368 -17.69 -7.49 4.70
CA VAL A 368 -17.62 -8.63 3.78
C VAL A 368 -16.96 -9.80 4.49
N SER A 369 -17.68 -10.91 4.61
CA SER A 369 -17.17 -12.13 5.26
C SER A 369 -17.35 -13.40 4.41
N GLY A 370 -18.15 -13.34 3.35
CA GLY A 370 -18.25 -14.44 2.39
C GLY A 370 -17.18 -14.38 1.31
N ALA A 371 -16.49 -15.49 1.07
CA ALA A 371 -15.46 -15.60 0.03
C ALA A 371 -15.99 -15.25 -1.37
N SER A 372 -15.12 -14.66 -2.20
CA SER A 372 -15.42 -14.23 -3.59
C SER A 372 -16.63 -13.32 -3.71
N SER A 373 -16.87 -12.46 -2.72
CA SER A 373 -18.05 -11.60 -2.67
C SER A 373 -17.75 -10.15 -3.04
N VAL A 374 -18.77 -9.47 -3.58
CA VAL A 374 -18.70 -8.08 -4.03
C VAL A 374 -19.63 -7.22 -3.18
N ALA A 375 -19.10 -6.11 -2.67
CA ALA A 375 -19.80 -5.16 -1.83
C ALA A 375 -19.60 -3.74 -2.38
N ILE A 376 -20.67 -3.12 -2.88
CA ILE A 376 -20.61 -1.80 -3.52
C ILE A 376 -21.67 -0.89 -2.88
N GLY A 377 -21.25 0.13 -2.13
CA GLY A 377 -22.15 1.08 -1.45
C GLY A 377 -21.77 1.39 0.00
N ASN A 378 -22.62 2.15 0.68
CA ASN A 378 -22.42 2.47 2.10
C ASN A 378 -23.17 1.48 3.00
N GLY A 379 -22.49 0.91 4.01
CA GLY A 379 -23.11 0.01 4.97
C GLY A 379 -23.56 -1.33 4.37
N THR A 380 -22.88 -1.82 3.33
CA THR A 380 -23.25 -3.10 2.71
C THR A 380 -22.79 -4.30 3.54
N GLY A 381 -23.55 -5.39 3.49
CA GLY A 381 -23.24 -6.67 4.14
C GLY A 381 -23.19 -7.80 3.13
N ALA A 382 -22.01 -8.29 2.78
CA ALA A 382 -21.82 -9.45 1.89
C ALA A 382 -21.23 -10.61 2.70
N THR A 383 -22.10 -11.31 3.44
CA THR A 383 -21.68 -12.32 4.43
C THR A 383 -21.82 -13.76 3.94
N GLY A 384 -22.62 -14.01 2.91
CA GLY A 384 -22.68 -15.32 2.23
C GLY A 384 -21.56 -15.48 1.19
N ILE A 385 -21.17 -16.72 0.88
CA ILE A 385 -20.14 -17.05 -0.13
C ILE A 385 -20.66 -16.73 -1.53
N ASN A 386 -19.80 -16.22 -2.43
CA ASN A 386 -20.12 -15.88 -3.81
C ASN A 386 -21.31 -14.91 -3.93
N THR A 387 -21.32 -13.85 -3.12
CA THR A 387 -22.44 -12.90 -3.08
C THR A 387 -22.16 -11.58 -3.78
N ILE A 388 -23.22 -10.85 -4.11
CA ILE A 388 -23.15 -9.46 -4.59
C ILE A 388 -24.12 -8.61 -3.76
N ALA A 389 -23.61 -7.68 -2.95
CA ALA A 389 -24.40 -6.66 -2.26
C ALA A 389 -24.11 -5.28 -2.88
N MET A 390 -25.12 -4.67 -3.53
CA MET A 390 -24.96 -3.42 -4.26
C MET A 390 -26.04 -2.42 -3.87
N GLY A 391 -25.65 -1.29 -3.25
CA GLY A 391 -26.54 -0.22 -2.79
C GLY A 391 -26.41 0.06 -1.29
N THR A 392 -26.83 1.24 -0.84
CA THR A 392 -26.75 1.63 0.58
C THR A 392 -27.53 0.67 1.48
N GLY A 393 -26.86 0.04 2.44
CA GLY A 393 -27.48 -0.92 3.37
C GLY A 393 -27.89 -2.26 2.74
N ALA A 394 -27.43 -2.58 1.52
CA ALA A 394 -27.75 -3.86 0.88
C ALA A 394 -27.09 -5.04 1.63
N GLY A 395 -27.84 -6.12 1.84
CA GLY A 395 -27.42 -7.31 2.58
C GLY A 395 -27.57 -8.62 1.80
N ALA A 396 -26.47 -9.16 1.28
CA ALA A 396 -26.41 -10.49 0.67
C ALA A 396 -25.84 -11.49 1.69
N ASN A 397 -26.70 -12.04 2.53
CA ASN A 397 -26.30 -12.80 3.73
C ASN A 397 -26.25 -14.32 3.55
N PHE A 398 -26.55 -14.79 2.35
CA PHE A 398 -26.69 -16.22 2.05
C PHE A 398 -25.87 -16.59 0.81
N ASP A 399 -25.42 -17.83 0.74
CA ASP A 399 -24.55 -18.28 -0.36
C ASP A 399 -25.20 -18.10 -1.73
N ASN A 400 -24.40 -17.71 -2.71
CA ASN A 400 -24.79 -17.51 -4.10
C ASN A 400 -25.94 -16.51 -4.26
N SER A 401 -26.12 -15.59 -3.30
CA SER A 401 -27.21 -14.61 -3.31
C SER A 401 -26.78 -13.23 -3.80
N VAL A 402 -27.72 -12.50 -4.40
CA VAL A 402 -27.49 -11.17 -4.98
C VAL A 402 -28.52 -10.20 -4.41
N ALA A 403 -28.08 -9.14 -3.74
CA ALA A 403 -28.90 -8.05 -3.23
C ALA A 403 -28.55 -6.76 -3.98
N ILE A 404 -29.48 -6.20 -4.77
CA ILE A 404 -29.28 -4.98 -5.55
C ILE A 404 -30.34 -3.94 -5.18
N GLY A 405 -29.93 -2.84 -4.55
CA GLY A 405 -30.79 -1.71 -4.18
C GLY A 405 -30.60 -1.27 -2.74
N SER A 406 -31.03 -0.04 -2.43
CA SER A 406 -30.95 0.50 -1.08
C SER A 406 -31.78 -0.34 -0.11
N GLY A 407 -31.13 -0.91 0.91
CA GLY A 407 -31.75 -1.77 1.92
C GLY A 407 -32.20 -3.14 1.42
N ALA A 408 -31.85 -3.55 0.19
CA ALA A 408 -32.23 -4.86 -0.34
C ALA A 408 -31.55 -5.97 0.47
N THR A 409 -32.31 -6.96 0.94
CA THR A 409 -31.78 -8.08 1.73
C THR A 409 -32.21 -9.43 1.17
N THR A 410 -31.27 -10.35 1.01
CA THR A 410 -31.57 -11.76 0.70
C THR A 410 -32.00 -12.50 1.97
N THR A 411 -32.79 -13.55 1.80
CA THR A 411 -33.43 -14.34 2.87
C THR A 411 -33.09 -15.83 2.80
N ARG A 412 -32.44 -16.26 1.72
CA ARG A 412 -32.01 -17.64 1.46
C ARG A 412 -30.93 -17.69 0.38
N SER A 413 -30.24 -18.82 0.27
CA SER A 413 -29.23 -19.08 -0.75
C SER A 413 -29.83 -19.08 -2.17
N ASN A 414 -29.02 -18.72 -3.16
CA ASN A 414 -29.40 -18.63 -4.58
C ASN A 414 -30.52 -17.60 -4.89
N GLN A 415 -30.83 -16.70 -3.96
CA GLN A 415 -31.84 -15.66 -4.18
C GLN A 415 -31.22 -14.43 -4.87
N VAL A 416 -31.93 -13.89 -5.86
CA VAL A 416 -31.70 -12.52 -6.36
C VAL A 416 -32.79 -11.62 -5.79
N ALA A 417 -32.43 -10.76 -4.85
CA ALA A 417 -33.27 -9.72 -4.29
C ALA A 417 -32.91 -8.37 -4.95
N VAL A 418 -33.82 -7.82 -5.75
CA VAL A 418 -33.71 -6.45 -6.26
C VAL A 418 -34.62 -5.60 -5.41
N GLY A 419 -34.13 -4.51 -4.81
CA GLY A 419 -34.85 -3.55 -3.95
C GLY A 419 -35.53 -4.11 -2.69
N THR A 420 -36.57 -3.42 -2.20
CA THR A 420 -37.33 -3.74 -0.98
C THR A 420 -38.83 -3.85 -1.25
N ALA A 421 -39.63 -4.24 -0.26
CA ALA A 421 -41.09 -4.26 -0.37
C ALA A 421 -41.72 -2.89 -0.69
N SER A 422 -41.02 -1.77 -0.40
CA SER A 422 -41.46 -0.41 -0.74
C SER A 422 -40.92 0.10 -2.08
N SER A 423 -40.21 -0.74 -2.84
CA SER A 423 -39.62 -0.37 -4.13
C SER A 423 -40.51 -0.78 -5.29
N THR A 424 -40.72 0.11 -6.25
CA THR A 424 -41.31 -0.21 -7.57
C THR A 424 -40.21 -0.42 -8.61
N TYR A 425 -40.31 -1.50 -9.39
CA TYR A 425 -39.33 -1.85 -10.42
C TYR A 425 -39.89 -1.64 -11.81
N THR A 426 -39.15 -0.90 -12.64
CA THR A 426 -39.50 -0.66 -14.04
C THR A 426 -38.43 -1.24 -14.95
N MET A 427 -38.77 -2.28 -15.71
CA MET A 427 -37.90 -2.87 -16.74
C MET A 427 -38.36 -2.39 -18.12
N SER A 428 -37.88 -1.22 -18.57
CA SER A 428 -38.34 -0.55 -19.80
C SER A 428 -38.27 -1.41 -21.07
N GLY A 429 -37.38 -2.42 -21.08
CA GLY A 429 -37.25 -3.35 -22.21
C GLY A 429 -38.48 -4.24 -22.43
N ILE A 430 -39.21 -4.61 -21.37
CA ILE A 430 -40.32 -5.58 -21.44
C ILE A 430 -41.44 -5.10 -22.37
N THR A 431 -41.72 -3.79 -22.41
CA THR A 431 -42.78 -3.22 -23.25
C THR A 431 -42.30 -2.75 -24.62
N SER A 432 -41.02 -2.93 -24.95
CA SER A 432 -40.44 -2.41 -26.20
C SER A 432 -40.90 -3.20 -27.43
N ALA A 433 -41.00 -2.51 -28.58
CA ALA A 433 -41.30 -3.16 -29.87
C ALA A 433 -40.26 -4.23 -30.24
N ALA A 434 -38.98 -3.98 -29.90
CA ALA A 434 -37.90 -4.95 -30.09
C ALA A 434 -38.11 -6.23 -29.27
N SER A 435 -38.50 -6.11 -27.99
CA SER A 435 -38.80 -7.27 -27.15
C SER A 435 -39.99 -8.07 -27.68
N LYS A 436 -41.04 -7.39 -28.15
CA LYS A 436 -42.20 -8.06 -28.77
C LYS A 436 -41.80 -8.80 -30.07
N ALA A 437 -41.00 -8.17 -30.93
CA ALA A 437 -40.55 -8.78 -32.18
C ALA A 437 -39.60 -9.99 -31.97
N ALA A 438 -38.88 -10.03 -30.85
CA ALA A 438 -37.97 -11.12 -30.51
C ALA A 438 -38.67 -12.38 -29.95
N GLN A 439 -39.96 -12.29 -29.58
CA GLN A 439 -40.70 -13.44 -29.08
C GLN A 439 -40.89 -14.48 -30.20
N SER A 440 -40.63 -15.75 -29.89
CA SER A 440 -40.85 -16.88 -30.79
C SER A 440 -41.46 -18.07 -30.03
N GLY A 441 -42.27 -18.87 -30.71
CA GLY A 441 -43.05 -19.94 -30.09
C GLY A 441 -44.27 -19.44 -29.29
N PRO A 442 -44.93 -20.33 -28.52
CA PRO A 442 -46.06 -19.96 -27.67
C PRO A 442 -45.62 -18.99 -26.56
N THR A 443 -46.35 -17.89 -26.39
CA THR A 443 -46.11 -16.96 -25.29
C THR A 443 -46.57 -17.55 -23.96
N GLN A 444 -45.78 -17.33 -22.92
CA GLN A 444 -46.05 -17.80 -21.57
C GLN A 444 -46.33 -16.60 -20.67
N LEU A 445 -47.14 -16.80 -19.63
CA LEU A 445 -47.31 -15.85 -18.54
C LEU A 445 -46.26 -16.12 -17.47
N VAL A 446 -45.53 -15.09 -17.05
CA VAL A 446 -44.71 -15.17 -15.85
C VAL A 446 -45.64 -15.00 -14.64
N THR A 447 -45.69 -16.02 -13.79
CA THR A 447 -46.44 -15.99 -12.53
C THR A 447 -45.48 -15.78 -11.37
N SER A 448 -46.00 -15.30 -10.25
CA SER A 448 -45.29 -15.25 -8.98
C SER A 448 -46.16 -15.83 -7.88
N ASP A 449 -45.54 -16.45 -6.88
CA ASP A 449 -46.20 -16.80 -5.63
C ASP A 449 -46.00 -15.70 -4.57
N ALA A 450 -46.59 -15.89 -3.37
CA ALA A 450 -46.43 -14.96 -2.26
C ALA A 450 -44.98 -14.84 -1.74
N ALA A 451 -44.11 -15.79 -2.09
CA ALA A 451 -42.69 -15.79 -1.75
C ALA A 451 -41.80 -15.19 -2.85
N GLY A 452 -42.39 -14.67 -3.94
CA GLY A 452 -41.71 -14.05 -5.07
C GLY A 452 -41.00 -15.03 -6.00
N ASN A 453 -41.31 -16.34 -5.95
CA ASN A 453 -40.77 -17.30 -6.89
C ASN A 453 -41.43 -17.10 -8.26
N LEU A 454 -40.62 -16.89 -9.31
CA LEU A 454 -41.11 -16.75 -10.66
C LEU A 454 -41.24 -18.13 -11.33
N ALA A 455 -42.39 -18.37 -11.95
CA ALA A 455 -42.63 -19.52 -12.80
C ALA A 455 -43.23 -19.07 -14.13
N THR A 456 -43.32 -19.98 -15.09
CA THR A 456 -44.07 -19.73 -16.32
C THR A 456 -45.27 -20.68 -16.38
N THR A 457 -46.39 -20.17 -16.90
CA THR A 457 -47.55 -20.99 -17.25
C THR A 457 -48.03 -20.60 -18.64
N SER A 458 -48.66 -21.53 -19.34
CA SER A 458 -49.30 -21.20 -20.61
C SER A 458 -50.61 -20.47 -20.36
N LEU A 459 -51.07 -19.70 -21.35
CA LEU A 459 -52.37 -19.03 -21.28
C LEU A 459 -53.52 -20.03 -21.02
N ALA A 460 -53.42 -21.24 -21.59
CA ALA A 460 -54.36 -22.33 -21.36
C ALA A 460 -54.25 -22.95 -19.95
N GLY A 461 -53.05 -22.99 -19.36
CA GLY A 461 -52.81 -23.58 -18.04
C GLY A 461 -53.46 -22.84 -16.87
N LEU A 462 -53.95 -21.60 -17.10
CA LEU A 462 -54.69 -20.81 -16.11
C LEU A 462 -56.18 -21.13 -16.03
N GLY A 463 -56.70 -22.00 -16.92
CA GLY A 463 -58.13 -22.32 -16.98
C GLY A 463 -59.01 -21.13 -17.39
N LEU A 464 -58.42 -20.10 -18.01
CA LEU A 464 -59.18 -19.03 -18.65
C LEU A 464 -59.98 -19.60 -19.83
N ALA A 465 -61.22 -19.15 -20.00
CA ALA A 465 -62.06 -19.56 -21.11
C ALA A 465 -61.31 -19.36 -22.45
N SER A 466 -61.14 -20.44 -23.19
CA SER A 466 -60.53 -20.39 -24.51
C SER A 466 -61.46 -19.65 -25.48
N ALA A 467 -60.94 -19.25 -26.65
CA ALA A 467 -61.78 -18.74 -27.72
C ALA A 467 -62.90 -19.73 -28.10
N GLY A 468 -62.64 -21.04 -27.98
CA GLY A 468 -63.64 -22.09 -28.18
C GLY A 468 -64.76 -22.04 -27.15
N ASP A 469 -64.43 -21.88 -25.86
CA ASP A 469 -65.41 -21.78 -24.78
C ASP A 469 -66.29 -20.53 -24.94
N ILE A 470 -65.68 -19.39 -25.30
CA ILE A 470 -66.39 -18.13 -25.59
C ILE A 470 -67.34 -18.30 -26.77
N ASN A 471 -66.88 -18.94 -27.85
CA ASN A 471 -67.72 -19.24 -29.00
C ASN A 471 -68.87 -20.20 -28.64
N GLY A 472 -68.60 -21.18 -27.77
CA GLY A 472 -69.60 -22.09 -27.22
C GLY A 472 -70.69 -21.35 -26.43
N ILE A 473 -70.29 -20.47 -25.51
CA ILE A 473 -71.21 -19.62 -24.73
C ILE A 473 -72.02 -18.71 -25.66
N ASN A 474 -71.38 -18.08 -26.65
CA ASN A 474 -72.08 -17.23 -27.64
C ASN A 474 -73.13 -18.02 -28.44
N SER A 475 -72.83 -19.27 -28.79
CA SER A 475 -73.76 -20.14 -29.49
C SER A 475 -74.93 -20.56 -28.60
N GLN A 476 -74.66 -20.88 -27.33
CA GLN A 476 -75.71 -21.18 -26.35
C GLN A 476 -76.62 -19.96 -26.11
N LEU A 477 -76.04 -18.76 -26.04
CA LEU A 477 -76.79 -17.51 -25.90
C LEU A 477 -77.67 -17.23 -27.14
N ALA A 478 -77.14 -17.45 -28.34
CA ALA A 478 -77.91 -17.33 -29.58
C ALA A 478 -79.08 -18.32 -29.61
N ALA A 479 -78.86 -19.57 -29.19
CA ALA A 479 -79.92 -20.58 -29.09
C ALA A 479 -80.98 -20.21 -28.04
N LEU A 480 -80.57 -19.65 -26.90
CA LEU A 480 -81.50 -19.17 -25.87
C LEU A 480 -82.35 -18.01 -26.39
N ASN A 481 -81.75 -17.03 -27.06
CA ASN A 481 -82.47 -15.92 -27.69
C ASN A 481 -83.50 -16.45 -28.71
N GLY A 482 -83.12 -17.41 -29.56
CA GLY A 482 -84.05 -18.05 -30.50
C GLY A 482 -85.21 -18.77 -29.80
N ARG A 483 -84.96 -19.44 -28.66
CA ARG A 483 -86.04 -20.06 -27.85
C ARG A 483 -86.97 -19.03 -27.23
N VAL A 484 -86.44 -17.91 -26.73
CA VAL A 484 -87.25 -16.80 -26.18
C VAL A 484 -88.12 -16.18 -27.26
N ASP A 485 -87.58 -15.97 -28.47
CA ASP A 485 -88.34 -15.46 -29.61
C ASP A 485 -89.48 -16.43 -30.00
N ASN A 486 -89.20 -17.74 -30.03
CA ASN A 486 -90.21 -18.75 -30.31
C ASN A 486 -91.31 -18.78 -29.25
N LEU A 487 -90.95 -18.75 -27.96
CA LEU A 487 -91.91 -18.71 -26.86
C LEU A 487 -92.78 -17.45 -26.91
N THR A 488 -92.17 -16.30 -27.23
CA THR A 488 -92.91 -15.04 -27.39
C THR A 488 -93.91 -15.14 -28.54
N ARG A 489 -93.51 -15.78 -29.65
CA ARG A 489 -94.37 -15.99 -30.81
C ARG A 489 -95.52 -16.96 -30.50
N GLU A 490 -95.24 -18.06 -29.84
CA GLU A 490 -96.23 -19.06 -29.40
C GLU A 490 -97.24 -18.44 -28.43
N SER A 491 -96.77 -17.70 -27.43
CA SER A 491 -97.62 -16.97 -26.47
C SER A 491 -98.55 -15.97 -27.18
N ARG A 492 -98.01 -15.16 -28.11
CA ARG A 492 -98.81 -14.25 -28.95
C ARG A 492 -99.80 -15.02 -29.84
N GLY A 493 -99.41 -16.17 -30.37
CA GLY A 493 -100.26 -17.09 -31.11
C GLY A 493 -101.43 -17.59 -30.26
N GLY A 494 -101.19 -17.98 -29.01
CA GLY A 494 -102.23 -18.36 -28.04
C GLY A 494 -103.26 -17.26 -27.79
N VAL A 495 -102.81 -16.00 -27.67
CA VAL A 495 -103.72 -14.84 -27.54
C VAL A 495 -104.54 -14.63 -28.82
N ALA A 496 -103.90 -14.74 -30.00
CA ALA A 496 -104.60 -14.64 -31.28
C ALA A 496 -105.67 -15.74 -31.45
N LEU A 497 -105.42 -16.95 -30.93
CA LEU A 497 -106.41 -18.02 -30.88
C LEU A 497 -107.60 -17.70 -29.97
N ALA A 498 -107.32 -17.17 -28.77
CA ALA A 498 -108.38 -16.80 -27.84
C ALA A 498 -109.28 -15.70 -28.44
N LEU A 499 -108.70 -14.71 -29.13
CA LEU A 499 -109.44 -13.68 -29.86
C LEU A 499 -110.32 -14.31 -30.96
N ALA A 500 -109.74 -15.18 -31.80
CA ALA A 500 -110.46 -15.88 -32.85
C ALA A 500 -111.62 -16.74 -32.31
N ALA A 501 -111.41 -17.42 -31.19
CA ALA A 501 -112.44 -18.22 -30.55
C ALA A 501 -113.56 -17.32 -29.99
N SER A 502 -113.19 -16.23 -29.32
CA SER A 502 -114.16 -15.34 -28.65
C SER A 502 -115.16 -14.70 -29.63
N SER A 503 -114.80 -14.53 -30.90
CA SER A 503 -115.69 -13.98 -31.93
C SER A 503 -116.74 -14.96 -32.45
N LEU A 504 -116.70 -16.25 -32.05
CA LEU A 504 -117.64 -17.26 -32.50
C LEU A 504 -119.03 -17.04 -31.89
N GLN A 505 -120.02 -16.82 -32.76
CA GLN A 505 -121.44 -16.67 -32.40
C GLN A 505 -122.26 -17.79 -33.02
N PHE A 506 -123.24 -18.28 -32.25
CA PHE A 506 -124.06 -19.45 -32.59
C PHE A 506 -125.54 -19.09 -32.57
N ASP A 507 -126.33 -19.77 -33.41
CA ASP A 507 -127.77 -19.52 -33.54
C ASP A 507 -128.52 -19.98 -32.26
N PRO A 508 -129.28 -19.09 -31.59
CA PRO A 508 -129.89 -19.41 -30.30
C PRO A 508 -131.18 -20.24 -30.39
N ARG A 509 -131.70 -20.55 -31.60
CA ARG A 509 -133.00 -21.23 -31.78
C ARG A 509 -132.97 -22.72 -31.43
N PRO A 510 -133.97 -23.26 -30.68
CA PRO A 510 -134.00 -24.67 -30.29
C PRO A 510 -134.00 -25.66 -31.46
N GLY A 511 -133.25 -26.75 -31.30
CA GLY A 511 -133.17 -27.85 -32.26
C GLY A 511 -132.27 -27.60 -33.47
N LYS A 512 -131.57 -26.46 -33.55
CA LYS A 512 -130.65 -26.11 -34.65
C LYS A 512 -129.19 -26.37 -34.27
N ILE A 513 -128.44 -26.92 -35.23
CA ILE A 513 -126.97 -26.92 -35.23
C ILE A 513 -126.51 -25.71 -36.04
N SER A 514 -125.54 -24.95 -35.52
CA SER A 514 -124.94 -23.80 -36.18
C SER A 514 -123.43 -23.93 -36.26
N VAL A 515 -122.85 -23.42 -37.34
CA VAL A 515 -121.39 -23.39 -37.57
C VAL A 515 -120.94 -21.94 -37.57
N SER A 516 -119.84 -21.65 -36.90
CA SER A 516 -119.27 -20.30 -36.80
C SER A 516 -117.78 -20.33 -37.10
N GLY A 517 -117.28 -19.29 -37.77
CA GLY A 517 -115.87 -19.09 -38.07
C GLY A 517 -115.39 -17.77 -37.46
N GLY A 518 -114.21 -17.77 -36.88
CA GLY A 518 -113.60 -16.62 -36.22
C GLY A 518 -112.14 -16.47 -36.61
N PHE A 519 -111.67 -15.23 -36.67
CA PHE A 519 -110.28 -14.90 -36.96
C PHE A 519 -109.80 -13.87 -35.95
N GLY A 520 -108.59 -14.06 -35.44
CA GLY A 520 -107.95 -13.19 -34.46
C GLY A 520 -106.53 -12.88 -34.87
N ASN A 521 -106.12 -11.63 -34.68
CA ASN A 521 -104.73 -11.21 -34.89
C ASN A 521 -104.24 -10.48 -33.64
N PHE A 522 -103.04 -10.82 -33.17
CA PHE A 522 -102.40 -10.17 -32.04
C PHE A 522 -100.90 -10.02 -32.27
N GLN A 523 -100.41 -8.77 -32.33
CA GLN A 523 -98.99 -8.42 -32.47
C GLN A 523 -98.24 -9.24 -33.55
N GLY A 524 -98.84 -9.36 -34.74
CA GLY A 524 -98.26 -10.07 -35.88
C GLY A 524 -98.43 -11.59 -35.87
N GLN A 525 -99.17 -12.14 -34.90
CA GLN A 525 -99.62 -13.53 -34.89
C GLN A 525 -101.10 -13.65 -35.21
N SER A 526 -101.45 -14.68 -35.98
CA SER A 526 -102.83 -14.92 -36.41
C SER A 526 -103.35 -16.25 -35.89
N GLY A 527 -104.60 -16.27 -35.48
CA GLY A 527 -105.35 -17.44 -35.06
C GLY A 527 -106.68 -17.54 -35.81
N LEU A 528 -107.09 -18.75 -36.13
CA LEU A 528 -108.35 -19.05 -36.78
C LEU A 528 -109.14 -20.01 -35.90
N ALA A 529 -110.45 -19.83 -35.83
CA ALA A 529 -111.33 -20.65 -35.02
C ALA A 529 -112.53 -21.10 -35.85
N VAL A 530 -112.93 -22.34 -35.66
CA VAL A 530 -114.16 -22.89 -36.23
C VAL A 530 -114.91 -23.61 -35.12
N GLY A 531 -116.17 -23.27 -34.93
CA GLY A 531 -116.99 -23.86 -33.89
C GLY A 531 -118.34 -24.37 -34.40
N LEU A 532 -118.87 -25.31 -33.64
CA LEU A 532 -120.21 -25.86 -33.77
C LEU A 532 -120.98 -25.52 -32.50
N GLY A 533 -122.19 -24.98 -32.65
CA GLY A 533 -123.11 -24.70 -31.55
C GLY A 533 -124.41 -25.46 -31.73
N TYR A 534 -124.94 -26.03 -30.64
CA TYR A 534 -126.23 -26.71 -30.60
C TYR A 534 -127.09 -26.18 -29.47
N SER A 535 -128.27 -25.67 -29.80
CA SER A 535 -129.24 -25.13 -28.85
C SER A 535 -130.29 -26.20 -28.56
N TYR A 536 -130.20 -26.86 -27.40
CA TYR A 536 -131.10 -27.97 -27.02
C TYR A 536 -132.49 -27.47 -26.66
N SER A 537 -132.57 -26.35 -25.94
CA SER A 537 -133.81 -25.68 -25.55
C SER A 537 -133.58 -24.17 -25.44
N ASP A 538 -134.64 -23.38 -25.26
CA ASP A 538 -134.51 -21.92 -25.08
C ASP A 538 -133.64 -21.55 -23.86
N ALA A 539 -133.51 -22.47 -22.91
CA ALA A 539 -132.74 -22.31 -21.68
C ALA A 539 -131.35 -22.99 -21.70
N MET A 540 -131.03 -23.90 -22.64
CA MET A 540 -129.76 -24.64 -22.64
C MET A 540 -129.07 -24.66 -24.00
N ARG A 541 -127.79 -24.27 -24.02
CA ARG A 541 -126.95 -24.22 -25.23
C ARG A 541 -125.61 -24.88 -25.01
N PHE A 542 -125.11 -25.59 -26.01
CA PHE A 542 -123.78 -26.19 -26.05
C PHE A 542 -123.00 -25.62 -27.23
N ASN A 543 -121.69 -25.42 -27.06
CA ASN A 543 -120.79 -25.10 -28.14
C ASN A 543 -119.45 -25.82 -27.99
N ALA A 544 -118.83 -26.11 -29.12
CA ALA A 544 -117.46 -26.59 -29.19
C ALA A 544 -116.74 -25.83 -30.30
N ALA A 545 -115.45 -25.54 -30.12
CA ALA A 545 -114.64 -24.89 -31.15
C ALA A 545 -113.23 -25.46 -31.20
N PHE A 546 -112.70 -25.52 -32.41
CA PHE A 546 -111.31 -25.81 -32.72
C PHE A 546 -110.63 -24.51 -33.15
N THR A 547 -109.46 -24.25 -32.61
CA THR A 547 -108.67 -23.05 -32.91
C THR A 547 -107.30 -23.47 -33.41
N ALA A 548 -106.78 -22.87 -34.48
CA ALA A 548 -105.43 -23.12 -34.98
C ALA A 548 -104.67 -21.81 -35.24
N ALA A 549 -103.44 -21.69 -34.74
CA ALA A 549 -102.56 -20.55 -34.93
C ALA A 549 -101.61 -20.77 -36.11
N GLN A 550 -101.07 -19.68 -36.65
CA GLN A 550 -100.11 -19.70 -37.77
C GLN A 550 -98.84 -20.53 -37.50
N GLN A 551 -98.45 -20.74 -36.22
CA GLN A 551 -97.33 -21.60 -35.82
C GLN A 551 -97.71 -23.06 -35.53
N GLY A 552 -98.92 -23.50 -35.87
CA GLY A 552 -99.35 -24.89 -35.64
C GLY A 552 -99.79 -25.20 -34.22
N ALA A 553 -99.88 -24.20 -33.33
CA ALA A 553 -100.54 -24.36 -32.04
C ALA A 553 -102.05 -24.56 -32.26
N ILE A 554 -102.61 -25.62 -31.70
CA ILE A 554 -104.03 -25.98 -31.81
C ILE A 554 -104.64 -25.96 -30.42
N GLY A 555 -105.82 -25.38 -30.32
CA GLY A 555 -106.63 -25.33 -29.10
C GLY A 555 -108.02 -25.89 -29.37
N VAL A 556 -108.65 -26.40 -28.32
CA VAL A 556 -110.04 -26.86 -28.35
C VAL A 556 -110.78 -26.20 -27.20
N ARG A 557 -112.00 -25.76 -27.45
CA ARG A 557 -112.91 -25.23 -26.43
C ARG A 557 -114.21 -26.01 -26.48
N ALA A 558 -114.83 -26.20 -25.32
CA ALA A 558 -116.21 -26.61 -25.20
C ALA A 558 -116.86 -25.76 -24.10
N GLY A 559 -118.11 -25.36 -24.32
CA GLY A 559 -118.86 -24.53 -23.39
C GLY A 559 -120.32 -24.93 -23.39
N ALA A 560 -120.96 -24.78 -22.24
CA ALA A 560 -122.40 -24.87 -22.10
C ALA A 560 -122.89 -23.62 -21.39
N SER A 561 -124.06 -23.12 -21.78
CA SER A 561 -124.69 -21.99 -21.12
C SER A 561 -126.15 -22.28 -20.81
N TRP A 562 -126.59 -21.73 -19.69
CA TRP A 562 -127.95 -21.85 -19.18
C TRP A 562 -128.53 -20.46 -18.99
N THR A 563 -129.77 -20.25 -19.43
CA THR A 563 -130.52 -19.02 -19.16
C THR A 563 -131.43 -19.27 -17.97
N LEU A 564 -131.18 -18.55 -16.87
CA LEU A 564 -132.00 -18.56 -15.66
C LEU A 564 -132.85 -17.29 -15.70
N ASN A 565 -134.18 -17.44 -15.73
CA ASN A 565 -135.10 -16.30 -15.78
C ASN A 565 -135.26 -15.64 -14.42
#